data_AF-A0A8T0GRP7-F1
#
_entry.id   AF-A0A8T0GRP7-F1
#
_cell.length_a   1.000
_cell.length_b   1.000
_cell.length_c   1.000
_cell.angle_alpha   90.00
_cell.angle_beta   90.00
_cell.angle_gamma   90.00
#
_symmetry.space_group_name_H-M   'P 1'
#
loop_
_entity.id
_entity.type
_entity.pdbx_description
1 polymer ?
#
loop_
_entity_poly.entity_id
_entity_poly.type
_entity_poly.pdbx_seq_one_letter_code
_entity_poly.pdbx_strand_id
1 'polypeptide(L)'
;MLFFQPYWQPHNRTSARRIQNMGWRADGGLWLAVRGGGLLVSRGTGVTEDFDEQKIPSRGFGILDVGYRSKDEAWAAGGSGILLRTTDGGNSRVRDRVADQIAANLYAIK
;
A
#
# COMPACT_ATOMS: atom_id res chain seq x y z
N MET A 1 21.40 -8.71 21.06
CA MET A 1 21.71 -9.72 20.04
C MET A 1 21.04 -9.28 18.75
N LEU A 2 21.80 -8.77 17.77
CA LEU A 2 21.25 -8.34 16.49
C LEU A 2 21.06 -9.59 15.62
N PHE A 3 19.83 -9.86 15.20
CA PHE A 3 19.56 -10.92 14.23
C PHE A 3 20.12 -10.48 12.87
N PHE A 4 21.29 -11.00 12.51
CA PHE A 4 21.82 -10.84 11.16
C PHE A 4 21.20 -11.94 10.30
N GLN A 5 20.44 -11.55 9.27
CA GLN A 5 19.90 -12.48 8.29
C GLN A 5 20.78 -12.44 7.03
N PRO A 6 21.65 -13.44 6.82
CA PRO A 6 22.67 -13.39 5.76
C PRO A 6 22.13 -13.70 4.36
N TYR A 7 20.86 -14.10 4.25
CA TYR A 7 20.22 -14.48 2.99
C TYR A 7 18.76 -14.04 2.95
N TRP A 8 18.23 -13.92 1.72
CA TRP A 8 16.80 -13.68 1.50
C TRP A 8 15.96 -14.84 2.03
N GLN A 9 15.01 -14.55 2.91
CA GLN A 9 13.97 -15.49 3.31
C GLN A 9 12.75 -15.25 2.42
N PRO A 10 12.40 -16.17 1.51
CA PRO A 10 11.24 -16.00 0.66
C PRO A 10 9.95 -16.25 1.47
N HIS A 11 8.91 -15.47 1.17
CA HIS A 11 7.57 -15.63 1.73
C HIS A 11 6.57 -15.80 0.59
N ASN A 12 5.66 -16.76 0.73
CA ASN A 12 4.61 -16.99 -0.26
C ASN A 12 3.56 -15.88 -0.18
N ARG A 13 3.04 -15.47 -1.33
CA ARG A 13 1.91 -14.54 -1.38
C ARG A 13 0.66 -15.19 -0.79
N THR A 14 -0.12 -14.41 -0.08
CA THR A 14 -1.39 -14.84 0.53
C THR A 14 -2.59 -14.65 -0.38
N SER A 15 -2.44 -13.84 -1.43
CA SER A 15 -3.46 -13.63 -2.46
C SER A 15 -3.15 -14.42 -3.72
N ALA A 16 -4.18 -14.94 -4.39
CA ALA A 16 -4.06 -15.48 -5.75
C ALA A 16 -3.61 -14.38 -6.75
N ARG A 17 -3.91 -13.11 -6.45
CA ARG A 17 -3.53 -11.95 -7.28
C ARG A 17 -2.04 -11.69 -7.14
N ARG A 18 -1.37 -11.36 -8.26
CA ARG A 18 0.06 -11.03 -8.27
C ARG A 18 0.32 -9.75 -7.49
N ILE A 19 1.29 -9.80 -6.58
CA ILE A 19 1.87 -8.62 -5.93
C ILE A 19 2.55 -7.77 -7.01
N GLN A 20 2.38 -6.45 -6.94
CA GLN A 20 2.93 -5.47 -7.87
C GLN A 20 3.92 -4.53 -7.17
N ASN A 21 3.65 -4.19 -5.91
CA ASN A 21 4.56 -3.42 -5.06
C ASN A 21 4.31 -3.78 -3.59
N MET A 22 5.26 -3.46 -2.71
CA MET A 22 5.16 -3.68 -1.27
C MET A 22 6.06 -2.70 -0.51
N GLY A 23 5.76 -2.48 0.75
CA GLY A 23 6.59 -1.66 1.61
C GLY A 23 6.17 -1.70 3.07
N TRP A 24 6.83 -0.86 3.87
CA TRP A 24 6.56 -0.73 5.29
C TRP A 24 5.51 0.36 5.54
N ARG A 25 4.67 0.11 6.53
CA ARG A 25 3.81 1.11 7.17
C ARG A 25 4.61 1.87 8.24
N ALA A 26 4.15 3.06 8.59
CA ALA A 26 4.77 3.87 9.65
C ALA A 26 4.69 3.25 11.06
N ASP A 27 3.83 2.26 11.29
CA ASP A 27 3.78 1.51 12.54
C ASP A 27 4.70 0.28 12.57
N GLY A 28 5.39 -0.01 11.46
CA GLY A 28 6.25 -1.19 11.31
C GLY A 28 5.56 -2.43 10.76
N GLY A 29 4.30 -2.36 10.33
CA GLY A 29 3.65 -3.41 9.53
C GLY A 29 3.97 -3.31 8.03
N LEU A 30 3.35 -4.16 7.22
CA LEU A 30 3.55 -4.25 5.78
C LEU A 30 2.29 -3.84 5.00
N TRP A 31 2.50 -3.32 3.80
CA TRP A 31 1.46 -3.16 2.78
C TRP A 31 1.89 -3.86 1.49
N LEU A 32 0.92 -4.42 0.76
CA LEU A 32 1.11 -5.05 -0.55
C LEU A 32 0.09 -4.49 -1.54
N ALA A 33 0.54 -3.94 -2.66
CA ALA A 33 -0.33 -3.65 -3.80
C ALA A 33 -0.44 -4.90 -4.69
N VAL A 34 -1.65 -5.30 -5.05
CA VAL A 34 -1.91 -6.46 -5.94
C VAL A 34 -2.68 -6.05 -7.20
N ARG A 35 -2.47 -6.81 -8.29
CA ARG A 35 -3.14 -6.58 -9.58
C ARG A 35 -4.65 -6.40 -9.42
N GLY A 36 -5.25 -5.44 -10.14
CA GLY A 36 -6.70 -5.14 -10.08
C GLY A 36 -7.08 -4.12 -9.00
N GLY A 37 -6.12 -3.33 -8.53
CA GLY A 37 -6.38 -2.22 -7.60
C GLY A 37 -6.60 -2.62 -6.15
N GLY A 38 -6.14 -3.81 -5.75
CA GLY A 38 -6.22 -4.27 -4.36
C GLY A 38 -5.02 -3.80 -3.56
N LEU A 39 -5.25 -3.46 -2.29
CA LEU A 39 -4.21 -3.16 -1.30
C LEU A 39 -4.42 -4.09 -0.11
N LEU A 40 -3.42 -4.88 0.23
CA LEU A 40 -3.41 -5.69 1.43
C LEU A 40 -2.56 -5.03 2.49
N VAL A 41 -2.99 -5.12 3.74
CA VAL A 41 -2.34 -4.51 4.90
C VAL A 41 -2.18 -5.56 5.99
N SER A 42 -0.98 -5.68 6.55
CA SER A 42 -0.70 -6.73 7.54
C SER A 42 -1.43 -6.50 8.86
N ARG A 43 -1.80 -7.58 9.54
CA ARG A 43 -2.16 -7.52 10.96
C ARG A 43 -0.89 -7.46 11.81
N GLY A 44 -0.84 -6.53 12.75
CA GLY A 44 0.34 -6.32 13.59
C GLY A 44 1.52 -5.71 12.82
N THR A 45 2.73 -5.92 13.35
CA THR A 45 3.99 -5.32 12.85
C THR A 45 5.01 -6.42 12.54
N GLY A 46 6.09 -6.06 11.83
CA GLY A 46 7.13 -7.00 11.41
C GLY A 46 6.78 -7.78 10.14
N VAL A 47 7.65 -8.73 9.81
CA VAL A 47 7.45 -9.64 8.66
C VAL A 47 6.39 -10.68 9.03
N THR A 48 5.35 -10.80 8.21
CA THR A 48 4.21 -11.70 8.41
C THR A 48 3.51 -12.02 7.09
N GLU A 49 2.76 -13.10 7.06
CA GLU A 49 1.82 -13.49 6.01
C GLU A 49 0.36 -13.21 6.36
N ASP A 50 0.06 -12.63 7.53
CA ASP A 50 -1.32 -12.29 7.89
C ASP A 50 -1.72 -10.90 7.37
N PHE A 51 -2.59 -10.87 6.36
CA PHE A 51 -2.99 -9.66 5.64
C PHE A 51 -4.52 -9.53 5.48
N ASP A 52 -5.03 -8.31 5.65
CA ASP A 52 -6.40 -7.93 5.31
C ASP A 52 -6.44 -7.08 4.04
N GLU A 53 -7.33 -7.42 3.09
CA GLU A 53 -7.57 -6.58 1.93
C GLU A 53 -8.37 -5.34 2.31
N GLN A 54 -7.85 -4.19 1.92
CA GLN A 54 -8.45 -2.89 2.15
C GLN A 54 -9.45 -2.55 1.04
N LYS A 55 -10.64 -2.13 1.46
CA LYS A 55 -11.62 -1.55 0.54
C LYS A 55 -11.15 -0.16 0.11
N ILE A 56 -10.74 -0.05 -1.15
CA ILE A 56 -10.22 1.18 -1.73
C ILE A 56 -11.06 1.60 -2.94
N PRO A 57 -11.48 2.86 -3.05
CA PRO A 57 -12.23 3.37 -4.19
C PRO A 57 -11.32 3.63 -5.40
N SER A 58 -10.54 2.64 -5.81
CA SER A 58 -9.60 2.74 -6.95
C SER A 58 -10.30 2.65 -8.31
N ARG A 59 -11.59 2.29 -8.35
CA ARG A 59 -12.38 2.06 -9.58
C ARG A 59 -11.72 1.06 -10.54
N GLY A 60 -10.95 0.10 -10.01
CA GLY A 60 -10.24 -0.91 -10.79
C GLY A 60 -8.86 -0.49 -11.29
N PHE A 61 -8.46 0.78 -11.12
CA PHE A 61 -7.09 1.20 -11.39
C PHE A 61 -6.12 0.61 -10.36
N GLY A 62 -4.93 0.24 -10.81
CA GLY A 62 -3.89 -0.29 -9.93
C GLY A 62 -3.40 0.75 -8.93
N ILE A 63 -3.20 0.32 -7.69
CA ILE A 63 -2.34 1.05 -6.73
C ILE A 63 -0.89 0.72 -7.11
N LEU A 64 -0.09 1.77 -7.24
CA LEU A 64 1.29 1.70 -7.70
C LEU A 64 2.27 1.94 -6.54
N ASP A 65 1.90 2.79 -5.58
CA ASP A 65 2.73 3.05 -4.41
C ASP A 65 1.91 3.52 -3.20
N VAL A 66 2.46 3.32 -2.00
CA VAL A 66 1.92 3.83 -0.74
C VAL A 66 3.04 4.46 0.09
N GLY A 67 2.86 5.73 0.44
CA GLY A 67 3.78 6.47 1.29
C GLY A 67 3.14 6.91 2.59
N TYR A 68 3.89 6.87 3.68
CA TYR A 68 3.45 7.27 5.01
C TYR A 68 4.17 8.54 5.44
N ARG A 69 3.42 9.55 5.89
CA ARG A 69 3.97 10.76 6.53
C ARG A 69 3.98 10.64 8.05
N SER A 70 3.01 9.91 8.61
CA SER A 70 2.93 9.55 10.02
C SER A 70 2.20 8.21 10.18
N LYS A 71 1.95 7.79 11.41
CA LYS A 71 1.09 6.62 11.68
C LYS A 71 -0.37 6.85 11.25
N ASP A 72 -0.80 8.10 11.25
CA ASP A 72 -2.18 8.47 10.91
C ASP A 72 -2.33 8.93 9.46
N GLU A 73 -1.31 9.60 8.91
CA GLU A 73 -1.34 10.17 7.56
C GLU A 73 -0.55 9.32 6.56
N ALA A 74 -1.24 8.84 5.53
CA ALA A 74 -0.67 8.11 4.42
C ALA A 74 -1.37 8.40 3.10
N TRP A 75 -0.67 8.13 2.02
CA TRP A 75 -1.11 8.38 0.65
C TRP A 75 -0.94 7.12 -0.20
N ALA A 76 -1.90 6.85 -1.07
CA ALA A 76 -1.80 5.81 -2.09
C ALA A 76 -1.92 6.44 -3.48
N ALA A 77 -0.92 6.17 -4.32
CA ALA A 77 -0.85 6.62 -5.70
C ALA A 77 -1.17 5.46 -6.65
N GLY A 78 -1.81 5.75 -7.78
CA GLY A 78 -2.22 4.75 -8.73
C GLY A 78 -2.31 5.24 -10.17
N GLY A 79 -2.83 4.36 -11.03
CA GLY A 79 -3.07 4.68 -12.43
C GLY A 79 -4.15 5.75 -12.62
N SER A 80 -4.10 6.48 -13.75
CA SER A 80 -5.12 7.47 -14.13
C SER A 80 -5.38 8.55 -13.08
N GLY A 81 -4.32 9.09 -12.45
CA GLY A 81 -4.42 10.16 -11.47
C GLY A 81 -5.11 9.73 -10.16
N ILE A 82 -5.13 8.43 -9.83
CA ILE A 82 -5.62 7.99 -8.52
C ILE A 82 -4.63 8.46 -7.45
N LEU A 83 -5.10 9.39 -6.62
CA LEU A 83 -4.43 9.81 -5.40
C LEU A 83 -5.42 9.72 -4.25
N LEU A 84 -5.09 8.92 -3.25
CA LEU A 84 -5.93 8.69 -2.07
C LEU A 84 -5.16 9.09 -0.83
N ARG A 85 -5.87 9.66 0.14
CA ARG A 85 -5.31 10.10 1.40
C ARG A 85 -6.10 9.52 2.56
N THR A 86 -5.40 9.12 3.61
CA THR A 86 -5.94 8.87 4.94
C THR A 86 -5.27 9.81 5.94
N THR A 87 -5.99 10.15 7.01
CA THR A 87 -5.47 10.89 8.18
C THR A 87 -5.88 10.23 9.49
N ASP A 88 -6.29 8.96 9.43
CA ASP A 88 -6.81 8.18 10.56
C ASP A 88 -6.25 6.75 10.58
N GLY A 89 -5.00 6.58 10.14
CA GLY A 89 -4.29 5.30 10.16
C GLY A 89 -4.81 4.32 9.11
N GLY A 90 -5.47 4.84 8.08
CA GLY A 90 -6.11 4.04 7.06
C GLY A 90 -7.49 3.52 7.45
N ASN A 91 -8.15 4.00 8.51
CA ASN A 91 -9.53 3.59 8.77
C ASN A 91 -10.50 4.11 7.69
N SER A 92 -10.23 5.31 7.16
CA SER A 92 -10.93 5.88 6.02
C SER A 92 -9.94 6.39 4.97
N ARG A 93 -10.43 6.51 3.72
CA ARG A 93 -9.65 7.01 2.59
C ARG A 93 -10.52 7.95 1.77
N VAL A 94 -9.96 9.10 1.44
CA VAL A 94 -10.59 10.10 0.60
C VAL A 94 -9.76 10.27 -0.66
N ARG A 95 -10.43 10.35 -1.82
CA ARG A 95 -9.75 10.70 -3.07
C ARG A 95 -9.37 12.17 -3.04
N ASP A 96 -8.09 12.44 -3.21
CA ASP A 96 -7.62 13.80 -3.38
C ASP A 96 -7.80 14.22 -4.84
N ARG A 97 -8.62 15.25 -5.05
CA ARG A 97 -9.00 15.73 -6.38
C ARG A 97 -7.91 16.54 -7.05
N VAL A 98 -6.82 16.89 -6.35
CA VAL A 98 -5.69 17.61 -6.96
C VAL A 98 -5.11 16.86 -8.16
N ALA A 99 -5.19 15.52 -8.15
CA ALA A 99 -4.69 14.67 -9.21
C ALA A 99 -5.73 14.36 -10.32
N ASP A 100 -6.98 14.80 -10.19
CA ASP A 100 -8.06 14.42 -11.12
C ASP A 100 -7.83 14.92 -12.54
N GLN A 101 -7.12 16.04 -12.69
CA GLN A 101 -6.80 16.63 -13.99
C GLN A 101 -5.47 16.13 -14.56
N ILE A 102 -4.76 15.27 -13.82
CA ILE A 102 -3.49 14.70 -14.25
C ILE A 102 -3.80 13.47 -15.09
N ALA A 103 -3.69 13.61 -16.42
CA ALA A 103 -3.82 12.51 -17.37
C ALA A 103 -2.57 11.61 -17.39
N ALA A 104 -2.12 11.15 -16.21
CA ALA A 104 -0.95 10.31 -16.04
C ALA A 104 -1.12 9.33 -14.88
N ASN A 105 -0.26 8.33 -14.83
CA ASN A 105 -0.12 7.47 -13.67
C ASN A 105 0.74 8.16 -12.62
N LEU A 106 0.40 7.97 -11.35
CA LEU A 106 1.23 8.41 -10.23
C LEU A 106 2.00 7.19 -9.72
N TYR A 107 3.31 7.15 -9.99
CA TYR A 107 4.12 5.95 -9.76
C TYR A 107 4.76 5.86 -8.37
N ALA A 108 4.93 6.98 -7.68
CA ALA A 108 5.64 7.00 -6.40
C ALA A 108 5.14 8.13 -5.48
N ILE A 109 5.10 7.86 -4.19
CA ILE A 109 5.01 8.83 -3.10
C ILE A 109 6.39 8.94 -2.44
N LYS A 110 6.87 10.15 -2.19
CA LYS A 110 8.19 10.42 -1.59
C LYS A 110 8.05 11.23 -0.31
#